data_AF-A0A5C7SDI2-F1
#
_entry.id   AF-A0A5C7SDI2-F1
#
_cell.length_a   1.000
_cell.length_b   1.000
_cell.length_c   1.000
_cell.angle_alpha   90.00
_cell.angle_beta   90.00
_cell.angle_gamma   90.00
#
_symmetry.space_group_name_H-M   'P 1'
#
loop_
_entity.id
_entity.type
_entity.pdbx_description
1 polymer ?
#
loop_
_entity_poly.entity_id
_entity_poly.type
_entity_poly.pdbx_seq_one_letter_code
_entity_poly.pdbx_strand_id
1 'polypeptide(L)'
;MPAASSPVEVVVTVDEAHLPQLAQIADKLAAKGLTIGASLAGIGMITGQARADALPALRKVAGVAAVEQGGEAHIAPPDSEVQ
;
A
#
# COMPACT_ATOMS: atom_id res chain seq x y z
N MET A 1 -14.65 -0.07 24.22
CA MET A 1 -13.91 -0.88 23.22
C MET A 1 -13.56 0.09 22.09
N PRO A 2 -12.28 0.33 21.74
CA PRO A 2 -11.97 1.22 20.63
C PRO A 2 -12.49 0.58 19.34
N ALA A 3 -13.13 1.39 18.49
CA ALA A 3 -13.72 0.94 17.24
C ALA A 3 -12.69 0.16 16.42
N ALA A 4 -13.02 -1.08 16.04
CA ALA A 4 -12.21 -1.83 15.09
C ALA A 4 -12.22 -1.03 13.78
N SER A 5 -11.08 -0.43 13.42
CA SER A 5 -10.93 0.29 12.16
C SER A 5 -11.21 -0.66 11.01
N SER A 6 -12.14 -0.27 10.13
CA SER A 6 -12.54 -1.06 8.97
C SER A 6 -11.33 -1.32 8.06
N PRO A 7 -11.27 -2.50 7.41
CA PRO A 7 -10.27 -2.75 6.38
C PRO A 7 -10.49 -1.79 5.21
N VAL A 8 -9.42 -1.14 4.78
CA VAL A 8 -9.36 -0.30 3.58
C VAL A 8 -8.53 -1.02 2.53
N GLU A 9 -8.81 -0.75 1.25
CA GLU A 9 -7.91 -1.20 0.19
C GLU A 9 -6.58 -0.48 0.31
N VAL A 10 -5.51 -1.18 -0.01
CA VAL A 10 -4.14 -0.67 0.11
C VAL A 10 -3.36 -1.12 -1.12
N VAL A 11 -2.66 -0.16 -1.71
CA VAL A 11 -1.67 -0.37 -2.76
C VAL A 11 -0.30 -0.08 -2.16
N VAL A 12 0.56 -1.08 -2.21
CA VAL A 12 1.94 -0.99 -1.76
C VAL A 12 2.85 -1.02 -2.98
N THR A 13 3.63 0.04 -3.15
CA THR A 13 4.64 0.14 -4.19
C THR A 13 5.98 -0.27 -3.59
N VAL A 14 6.64 -1.23 -4.21
CA VAL A 14 7.94 -1.75 -3.82
C VAL A 14 9.01 -1.14 -4.72
N ASP A 15 10.13 -0.79 -4.11
CA ASP A 15 11.27 -0.21 -4.79
C ASP A 15 11.86 -1.19 -5.83
N GLU A 16 12.29 -0.66 -6.98
CA GLU A 16 12.80 -1.47 -8.10
C GLU A 16 14.00 -2.34 -7.69
N ALA A 17 14.87 -1.84 -6.81
CA ALA A 17 16.02 -2.60 -6.32
C ALA A 17 15.60 -3.83 -5.47
N HIS A 18 14.37 -3.83 -4.97
CA HIS A 18 13.82 -4.85 -4.09
C HIS A 18 12.79 -5.77 -4.80
N LEU A 19 12.55 -5.61 -6.10
CA LEU A 19 11.68 -6.50 -6.89
C LEU A 19 12.06 -7.99 -6.81
N PRO A 20 13.35 -8.39 -6.82
CA PRO A 20 13.71 -9.80 -6.63
C PRO A 20 13.26 -10.35 -5.28
N GLN A 21 13.03 -9.48 -4.30
CA GLN A 21 12.61 -9.81 -2.93
C GLN A 21 11.12 -9.54 -2.70
N LEU A 22 10.35 -9.26 -3.75
CA LEU A 22 8.93 -8.92 -3.65
C LEU A 22 8.13 -9.95 -2.86
N ALA A 23 8.38 -11.24 -3.09
CA ALA A 23 7.70 -12.32 -2.35
C ALA A 23 8.01 -12.27 -0.84
N GLN A 24 9.26 -11.96 -0.46
CA GLN A 24 9.63 -11.80 0.94
C GLN A 24 9.01 -10.54 1.55
N ILE A 25 8.89 -9.46 0.78
CA ILE A 25 8.24 -8.22 1.20
C ILE A 25 6.75 -8.45 1.39
N ALA A 26 6.10 -9.17 0.48
CA ALA A 26 4.71 -9.57 0.59
C ALA A 26 4.46 -10.34 1.90
N ASP A 27 5.29 -11.33 2.21
CA ASP A 27 5.19 -12.09 3.47
C ASP A 27 5.32 -11.18 4.72
N LYS A 28 6.28 -10.24 4.70
CA LYS A 28 6.44 -9.24 5.77
C LYS A 28 5.21 -8.33 5.91
N LEU A 29 4.62 -7.90 4.80
CA LEU A 29 3.41 -7.09 4.79
C LEU A 29 2.23 -7.89 5.37
N ALA A 30 2.11 -9.17 5.01
CA ALA A 30 1.10 -10.06 5.56
C ALA A 30 1.24 -10.24 7.07
N ALA A 31 2.45 -10.47 7.56
CA ALA A 31 2.75 -10.54 8.99
C ALA A 31 2.43 -9.22 9.75
N LYS A 32 2.42 -8.08 9.06
CA LYS A 32 2.10 -6.76 9.60
C LYS A 32 0.60 -6.42 9.52
N GLY A 33 -0.21 -7.29 8.93
CA GLY A 33 -1.67 -7.13 8.87
C GLY A 33 -2.22 -6.71 7.50
N LEU A 34 -1.43 -6.81 6.42
CA LEU A 34 -1.95 -6.71 5.05
C LEU A 34 -2.49 -8.07 4.60
N THR A 35 -3.78 -8.14 4.27
CA THR A 35 -4.32 -9.25 3.50
C THR A 35 -3.99 -9.03 2.03
N ILE A 36 -3.05 -9.81 1.49
CA ILE A 36 -2.64 -9.71 0.09
C ILE A 36 -3.79 -10.17 -0.81
N GLY A 37 -4.17 -9.32 -1.76
CA GLY A 37 -5.11 -9.66 -2.83
C GLY A 37 -4.37 -10.09 -4.10
N ALA A 38 -3.50 -9.21 -4.62
CA ALA A 38 -2.71 -9.50 -5.81
C ALA A 38 -1.30 -8.88 -5.73
N SER A 39 -0.33 -9.56 -6.34
CA SER A 39 1.03 -9.05 -6.48
C SER A 39 1.35 -8.88 -7.97
N LEU A 40 1.53 -7.65 -8.41
CA LEU A 40 1.93 -7.28 -9.77
C LEU A 40 3.45 -7.18 -9.83
N ALA A 41 4.11 -8.35 -9.87
CA ALA A 41 5.56 -8.43 -9.81
C ALA A 41 6.30 -7.72 -10.95
N GLY A 42 5.66 -7.61 -12.13
CA GLY A 42 6.23 -6.92 -13.28
C GLY A 42 6.38 -5.40 -13.09
N ILE A 43 5.66 -4.81 -12.13
CA ILE A 43 5.68 -3.36 -11.84
C ILE A 43 5.89 -3.05 -10.35
N GLY A 44 6.23 -4.05 -9.54
CA GLY A 44 6.52 -3.87 -8.12
C GLY A 44 5.35 -3.46 -7.24
N MET A 45 4.11 -3.79 -7.61
CA MET A 45 2.94 -3.42 -6.81
C MET A 45 2.35 -4.63 -6.08
N ILE A 46 1.90 -4.42 -4.84
CA ILE A 46 1.14 -5.38 -4.06
C ILE A 46 -0.17 -4.69 -3.66
N THR A 47 -1.29 -5.24 -4.08
CA THR A 47 -2.62 -4.76 -3.69
C THR A 47 -3.21 -5.70 -2.65
N GLY A 48 -4.00 -5.15 -1.75
CA GLY A 48 -4.62 -5.91 -0.68
C GLY A 48 -5.52 -5.06 0.18
N GLN A 49 -5.88 -5.60 1.33
CA GLN A 49 -6.66 -4.89 2.33
C GLN A 49 -5.90 -4.88 3.65
N ALA A 50 -5.86 -3.73 4.32
CA ALA A 50 -5.31 -3.63 5.66
C ALA A 50 -6.20 -2.72 6.50
N ARG A 51 -6.09 -2.84 7.82
CA ARG A 51 -6.74 -1.89 8.71
C ARG A 51 -6.04 -0.53 8.61
N ALA A 52 -6.80 0.56 8.73
CA ALA A 52 -6.26 1.91 8.64
C ALA A 52 -5.15 2.19 9.69
N ASP A 53 -5.26 1.60 10.87
CA ASP A 53 -4.25 1.67 11.95
C ASP A 53 -2.95 0.89 11.63
N ALA A 54 -2.99 -0.07 10.70
CA ALA A 54 -1.84 -0.85 10.27
C ALA A 54 -1.01 -0.16 9.17
N LEU A 55 -1.56 0.82 8.45
CA LEU A 55 -0.89 1.55 7.36
C LEU A 55 0.50 2.11 7.74
N PRO A 56 0.68 2.77 8.90
CA PRO A 56 2.00 3.28 9.30
C PRO A 56 3.02 2.18 9.55
N ALA A 57 2.58 0.97 9.91
CA ALA A 57 3.47 -0.17 10.10
C ALA A 57 3.90 -0.80 8.76
N LEU A 58 3.01 -0.81 7.76
CA LEU A 58 3.32 -1.26 6.39
C LEU A 58 4.36 -0.35 5.74
N ARG A 59 4.25 0.98 5.94
CA ARG A 59 5.22 1.99 5.45
C ARG A 59 6.64 1.82 5.99
N LYS A 60 6.81 1.12 7.11
CA LYS A 60 8.11 0.87 7.74
C LYS A 60 8.78 -0.42 7.26
N VAL A 61 8.14 -1.17 6.36
CA VAL A 61 8.72 -2.40 5.81
C VAL A 61 9.83 -2.03 4.83
N ALA A 62 11.02 -2.59 5.03
CA ALA A 62 12.16 -2.36 4.14
C ALA A 62 11.85 -2.85 2.71
N GLY A 63 12.15 -1.99 1.73
CA GLY A 63 11.83 -2.21 0.31
C GLY A 63 10.49 -1.62 -0.12
N VAL A 64 9.66 -1.13 0.79
CA VAL A 64 8.44 -0.39 0.44
C VAL A 64 8.81 1.04 0.07
N ALA A 65 8.48 1.45 -1.16
CA ALA A 65 8.61 2.80 -1.65
C ALA A 65 7.43 3.67 -1.22
N ALA A 66 6.21 3.15 -1.33
CA ALA A 66 4.98 3.85 -0.97
C ALA A 66 3.88 2.92 -0.47
N VAL A 67 3.00 3.45 0.37
CA VAL A 67 1.75 2.77 0.78
C VAL A 67 0.62 3.78 0.65
N GLU A 68 -0.32 3.46 -0.23
CA GLU A 68 -1.47 4.28 -0.59
C GLU A 68 -2.76 3.53 -0.26
N GLN A 69 -3.79 4.26 0.17
CA GLN A 69 -5.10 3.67 0.40
C GLN A 69 -5.86 3.65 -0.93
N GLY A 70 -6.24 2.46 -1.39
CA GLY A 70 -7.12 2.28 -2.54
C GLY A 70 -8.49 2.85 -2.20
N GLY A 71 -8.87 3.95 -2.85
CA GLY A 71 -10.17 4.61 -2.60
C GLY A 71 -10.14 6.12 -2.75
N GLU A 72 -8.98 6.76 -2.54
CA GLU A 72 -8.82 8.21 -2.73
C GLU A 72 -7.74 8.48 -3.78
N ALA A 73 -8.02 8.13 -5.03
CA ALA A 73 -7.46 8.89 -6.13
C ALA A 73 -8.14 10.26 -6.11
N HIS A 74 -7.71 11.16 -5.22
CA HIS A 74 -8.09 12.57 -5.30
C HIS A 74 -7.33 13.18 -6.48
N ILE A 75 -7.87 13.00 -7.67
CA ILE A 75 -7.57 13.87 -8.79
C ILE A 75 -8.10 15.24 -8.38
N ALA A 76 -7.22 16.11 -7.88
CA ALA A 76 -7.57 17.50 -7.67
C ALA A 76 -8.16 18.01 -9.00
N PRO A 77 -9.33 18.67 -9.00
CA PRO A 77 -9.87 19.25 -10.20
C PRO A 77 -8.81 20.21 -10.78
N PRO A 78 -8.61 20.23 -12.11
CA PRO A 78 -7.71 21.18 -12.75
C PRO A 78 -8.34 22.58 -12.76
N ASP A 79 -8.50 23.19 -11.58
CA ASP A 79 -8.69 24.63 -11.43
C ASP A 79 -7.34 25.24 -11.02
N SER A 80 -6.36 25.15 -11.93
CA SER A 80 -5.37 26.21 -11.99
C SER A 80 -5.96 27.28 -12.89
N GLU A 81 -6.32 28.42 -12.29
CA GLU A 81 -6.54 29.65 -13.02
C GLU A 81 -5.40 29.82 -14.04
N VAL A 82 -5.72 29.67 -15.32
CA VAL A 82 -4.88 30.20 -16.39
C VAL A 82 -4.93 31.71 -16.23
N GLN A 83 -3.81 32.29 -15.76
CA GLN A 83 -3.65 33.74 -15.58
C GLN A 83 -3.78 34.51 -16.90
#